data_AF-A0A415H8K2-F1
#
_entry.id   AF-A0A415H8K2-F1
#
_cell.length_a   1.000
_cell.length_b   1.000
_cell.length_c   1.000
_cell.angle_alpha   90.00
_cell.angle_beta   90.00
_cell.angle_gamma   90.00
#
_symmetry.space_group_name_H-M   'P 1'
#
loop_
_entity.id
_entity.type
_entity.pdbx_description
1 polymer ?
#
loop_
_entity_poly.entity_id
_entity_poly.type
_entity_poly.pdbx_seq_one_letter_code
_entity_poly.pdbx_strand_id
1 'polypeptide(L)'
;MRRVTGYKDYTTREGDTFDALALEIYGEEMLAHYIVEFNPDYADVLIFDANVALRLPIVEGAETPETLPPWRRDSEDEGDSA
;
A
#
# COMPACT_ATOMS: atom_id res chain seq x y z
N MET A 1 -0.82 -19.06 7.24
CA MET A 1 -0.58 -17.80 6.51
C MET A 1 -1.69 -17.60 5.51
N ARG A 2 -2.19 -16.35 5.39
CA ARG A 2 -3.02 -15.96 4.25
C ARG A 2 -2.17 -16.04 2.99
N ARG A 3 -2.77 -16.37 1.83
CA ARG A 3 -2.02 -16.50 0.57
C ARG A 3 -1.95 -15.14 -0.12
N VAL A 4 -0.82 -14.87 -0.78
CA VAL A 4 -0.71 -13.74 -1.69
C VAL A 4 -1.30 -14.13 -3.03
N THR A 5 -2.30 -13.38 -3.50
CA THR A 5 -3.05 -13.64 -4.74
C THR A 5 -2.64 -12.74 -5.89
N GLY A 6 -1.90 -11.66 -5.62
CA GLY A 6 -1.43 -10.70 -6.61
C GLY A 6 -0.57 -9.61 -5.99
N TYR A 7 -0.31 -8.54 -6.74
CA TYR A 7 0.46 -7.38 -6.28
C TYR A 7 -0.11 -6.08 -6.87
N LYS A 8 0.06 -4.98 -6.13
CA LYS A 8 -0.20 -3.61 -6.58
C LYS A 8 1.09 -2.81 -6.44
N ASP A 9 1.50 -2.13 -7.51
CA ASP A 9 2.60 -1.17 -7.42
C ASP A 9 2.09 0.11 -6.77
N TYR A 10 2.86 0.62 -5.81
CA TYR A 10 2.52 1.82 -5.06
C TYR A 10 3.72 2.75 -4.98
N THR A 11 3.47 4.05 -5.12
CA THR A 11 4.48 5.08 -4.94
C THR A 11 4.19 5.80 -3.63
N THR A 12 5.12 5.73 -2.68
CA THR A 12 4.94 6.33 -1.36
C THR A 12 4.76 7.83 -1.41
N ARG A 13 4.02 8.33 -0.44
CA ARG A 13 3.94 9.74 -0.06
C ARG A 13 4.80 9.96 1.19
N GLU A 14 5.21 11.21 1.40
CA GLU A 14 5.98 11.59 2.58
C GLU A 14 5.19 11.26 3.85
N GLY A 15 5.83 10.52 4.77
CA GLY A 15 5.21 10.11 6.02
C GLY A 15 4.48 8.77 5.97
N ASP A 16 4.44 8.08 4.82
CA ASP A 16 3.88 6.73 4.75
C ASP A 16 4.69 5.75 5.62
N THR A 17 4.00 4.77 6.17
CA THR A 17 4.60 3.69 6.97
C THR A 17 3.98 2.34 6.55
N PHE A 18 4.68 1.24 6.80
CA PHE A 18 4.18 -0.08 6.42
C PHE A 18 2.85 -0.44 7.12
N ASP A 19 2.70 -0.10 8.40
CA ASP A 19 1.48 -0.32 9.19
C ASP A 19 0.31 0.51 8.67
N ALA A 20 0.52 1.78 8.30
CA ALA A 20 -0.51 2.62 7.71
C ALA A 20 -0.96 2.12 6.33
N LEU A 21 -0.01 1.69 5.48
CA LEU A 21 -0.32 1.09 4.18
C LEU A 21 -1.04 -0.25 4.33
N ALA A 22 -0.66 -1.08 5.31
CA ALA A 22 -1.35 -2.33 5.59
C ALA A 22 -2.78 -2.11 6.09
N LEU A 23 -2.99 -1.14 6.96
CA LEU A 23 -4.33 -0.76 7.40
C LEU A 23 -5.19 -0.29 6.22
N GLU A 24 -4.61 0.47 5.30
CA GLU A 24 -5.28 1.01 4.12
C GLU A 24 -5.58 -0.03 3.05
N ILE A 25 -4.69 -0.98 2.79
CA ILE A 25 -4.88 -1.98 1.72
C ILE A 25 -5.60 -3.21 2.26
N TYR A 26 -5.38 -3.57 3.52
CA TYR A 26 -5.86 -4.83 4.07
C TYR A 26 -6.92 -4.68 5.17
N GLY A 27 -7.17 -3.45 5.63
CA GLY A 27 -8.03 -3.18 6.79
C GLY A 27 -7.39 -3.58 8.12
N GLU A 28 -6.13 -4.04 8.13
CA GLU A 28 -5.46 -4.57 9.31
C GLU A 28 -3.96 -4.23 9.29
N GLU A 29 -3.53 -3.33 10.18
CA GLU A 29 -2.14 -2.85 10.29
C GLU A 29 -1.14 -3.97 10.61
N MET A 30 -1.58 -5.02 11.30
CA MET A 30 -0.78 -6.18 11.68
C MET A 30 -0.29 -6.99 10.46
N LEU A 31 -0.85 -6.75 9.28
CA LEU A 31 -0.45 -7.37 8.02
C LEU A 31 0.72 -6.64 7.33
N ALA A 32 1.29 -5.59 7.95
CA ALA A 32 2.47 -4.88 7.46
C ALA A 32 3.67 -5.78 7.15
N HIS A 33 3.83 -6.88 7.89
CA HIS A 33 4.87 -7.87 7.64
C HIS A 33 4.84 -8.43 6.21
N TYR A 34 3.66 -8.59 5.60
CA TYR A 34 3.58 -8.98 4.19
C TYR A 34 4.21 -7.90 3.30
N ILE A 35 3.98 -6.62 3.55
CA ILE A 35 4.60 -5.57 2.72
C ILE A 35 6.12 -5.60 2.88
N VAL A 36 6.64 -5.75 4.10
CA VAL A 36 8.08 -5.82 4.36
C VAL A 36 8.73 -7.04 3.70
N GLU A 37 8.11 -8.22 3.79
CA GLU A 37 8.63 -9.47 3.19
C GLU A 37 8.85 -9.36 1.67
N PHE A 38 8.02 -8.57 0.99
CA PHE A 38 8.12 -8.34 -0.46
C PHE A 38 8.93 -7.09 -0.83
N ASN A 39 9.38 -6.30 0.14
CA ASN A 39 10.20 -5.10 -0.03
C ASN A 39 11.39 -5.10 0.96
N PRO A 40 12.24 -6.16 0.95
CA PRO A 40 13.27 -6.37 1.97
C PRO A 40 14.34 -5.27 1.99
N ASP A 41 14.57 -4.59 0.87
CA ASP A 41 15.52 -3.47 0.76
C ASP A 41 15.11 -2.25 1.60
N TYR A 42 13.84 -2.19 2.02
CA TYR A 42 13.29 -1.12 2.85
C TYR A 42 12.90 -1.60 4.25
N ALA A 43 13.35 -2.79 4.67
CA ALA A 43 12.96 -3.37 5.96
C ALA A 43 13.43 -2.57 7.19
N ASP A 44 14.42 -1.68 7.02
CA ASP A 44 14.93 -0.76 8.04
C ASP A 44 14.29 0.64 7.98
N VAL A 45 13.39 0.88 7.03
CA VAL A 45 12.68 2.15 6.87
C VAL A 45 11.44 2.16 7.77
N LEU A 46 11.41 3.10 8.73
CA LEU A 46 10.27 3.30 9.62
C LEU A 46 9.25 4.28 9.05
N ILE A 47 9.72 5.31 8.33
CA ILE A 47 8.91 6.36 7.72
C ILE A 47 9.47 6.58 6.32
N PHE A 48 8.62 6.49 5.31
CA PHE A 48 8.99 6.66 3.92
C PHE A 48 9.02 8.14 3.53
N ASP A 49 10.04 8.49 2.74
CA ASP A 49 10.00 9.69 1.91
C ASP A 49 9.01 9.49 0.75
N ALA A 50 8.61 10.58 0.10
CA ALA A 50 7.80 10.52 -1.11
C ALA A 50 8.59 9.92 -2.29
N ASN A 51 7.87 9.27 -3.21
CA ASN A 51 8.37 8.71 -4.46
C ASN A 51 9.23 7.44 -4.34
N VAL A 52 9.06 6.66 -3.27
CA VAL A 52 9.63 5.30 -3.18
C VAL A 52 8.65 4.31 -3.79
N ALA A 53 9.14 3.45 -4.70
CA ALA A 53 8.32 2.41 -5.30
C ALA A 53 8.27 1.18 -4.38
N LEU A 54 7.07 0.82 -3.93
CA LEU A 54 6.79 -0.37 -3.12
C LEU A 54 5.90 -1.33 -3.89
N ARG A 55 6.14 -2.63 -3.67
CA ARG A 55 5.28 -3.71 -4.15
C ARG A 55 4.35 -4.16 -3.03
N LEU A 56 3.07 -3.85 -3.11
CA LEU A 56 2.09 -4.22 -2.10
C LEU A 56 1.43 -5.56 -2.48
N PRO A 57 1.65 -6.66 -1.72
CA PRO A 57 1.02 -7.94 -2.02
C PRO A 57 -0.49 -7.90 -1.75
N ILE A 58 -1.32 -8.49 -2.61
CA ILE A 58 -2.76 -8.66 -2.35
C ILE A 58 -2.93 -9.94 -1.54
N VAL A 59 -3.46 -9.82 -0.33
CA VAL A 59 -3.57 -10.94 0.62
C VAL A 59 -5.01 -11.47 0.63
N GLU A 60 -5.17 -12.78 0.47
CA GLU A 60 -6.48 -13.45 0.48
C GLU A 60 -7.24 -13.19 1.80
N GLY A 61 -8.50 -12.77 1.69
CA GLY A 61 -9.36 -12.50 2.84
C GLY A 61 -9.05 -11.22 3.60
N ALA A 62 -8.17 -10.36 3.08
CA ALA A 62 -8.07 -8.98 3.52
C ALA A 62 -9.17 -8.15 2.86
N GLU A 63 -9.93 -7.38 3.66
CA GLU A 63 -10.90 -6.44 3.14
C GLU A 63 -10.17 -5.14 2.79
N THR A 64 -10.16 -4.75 1.52
CA THR A 64 -9.74 -3.40 1.13
C THR A 64 -10.80 -2.40 1.64
N PRO A 65 -10.49 -1.51 2.59
CA PRO A 65 -11.46 -0.56 3.13
C PRO A 65 -11.94 0.42 2.04
N GLU A 66 -13.26 0.53 1.88
CA GLU A 66 -13.91 1.48 0.95
C GLU A 66 -13.83 2.94 1.42
N THR A 67 -13.33 3.19 2.63
CA THR A 67 -13.42 4.47 3.35
C THR A 67 -12.19 5.36 3.17
N LEU A 68 -11.32 5.06 2.21
CA LEU A 68 -10.13 5.88 1.98
C LEU A 68 -10.52 7.33 1.69
N PRO A 69 -9.80 8.30 2.27
CA PRO A 69 -10.07 9.70 2.03
C PRO A 69 -9.86 10.03 0.55
N PRO A 70 -10.60 11.00 0.00
CA PRO A 70 -10.69 11.24 -1.44
C PRO A 70 -9.33 11.51 -2.11
N TRP A 71 -8.39 12.13 -1.40
CA TRP A 71 -7.03 12.42 -1.90
C TRP A 71 -6.08 11.21 -1.93
N ARG A 72 -6.48 10.06 -1.36
CA ARG A 72 -5.73 8.79 -1.40
C ARG A 72 -6.36 7.73 -2.29
N ARG A 73 -7.56 7.99 -2.84
CA ARG A 73 -8.11 7.19 -3.96
C ARG A 73 -7.25 7.51 -5.18
N ASP A 74 -6.55 6.52 -5.72
CA ASP A 74 -5.68 6.75 -6.87
C ASP A 74 -6.46 7.42 -8.00
N SER A 75 -5.84 8.45 -8.58
CA SER A 75 -6.27 9.16 -9.77
C SER A 75 -6.59 8.16 -10.89
N GLU A 76 -7.87 7.98 -11.19
CA GLU A 76 -8.26 7.68 -12.57
C GLU A 76 -7.79 8.90 -13.38
N ASP A 77 -6.69 8.74 -14.11
CA ASP A 77 -6.35 9.57 -15.26
C ASP A 77 -7.48 9.44 -16.30
N GLU A 78 -8.62 10.10 -16.06
CA GLU A 78 -9.56 10.46 -17.11
C GLU A 78 -9.12 11.80 -17.67
N GLY A 79 -8.32 11.71 -18.73
CA GLY A 79 -8.07 12.85 -19.60
C GLY A 79 -9.38 13.39 -20.17
N ASP A 80 -9.57 14.69 -20.06
CA ASP A 80 -10.06 15.46 -21.20
C ASP A 80 -9.47 16.88 -21.12
N SER A 81 -8.51 17.13 -21.99
CA SER A 81 -8.14 18.49 -22.35
C SER A 81 -9.15 18.96 -23.40
N ALA A 82 -9.97 19.94 -23.07
CA ALA A 82 -10.74 20.72 -24.03
C ALA A 82 -10.64 22.22 -23.72
#